data_AF-A0A7C6W1W7-F1
#
_entry.id   AF-A0A7C6W1W7-F1
#
_cell.length_a   1.000
_cell.length_b   1.000
_cell.length_c   1.000
_cell.angle_alpha   90.00
_cell.angle_beta   90.00
_cell.angle_gamma   90.00
#
_symmetry.space_group_name_H-M   'P 1'
#
loop_
_entity.id
_entity.type
_entity.pdbx_description
1 polymer ?
#
loop_
_entity_poly.entity_id
_entity_poly.type
_entity_poly.pdbx_seq_one_letter_code
_entity_poly.pdbx_strand_id
1 'polypeptide(L)' 'MTRIVDEVLKANANYAASFGDKGTLPLPPKRRFAILTCMDARLDPAQYAGLAEGDAH' A
#
# COMPACT_ATOMS: atom_id res chain seq x y z
N MET A 1 9.34 -0.33 -22.88
CA MET A 1 8.66 -0.71 -21.62
C MET A 1 8.05 -2.10 -21.78
N THR A 2 7.91 -2.86 -20.69
CA THR A 2 7.17 -4.14 -20.74
C THR A 2 5.68 -3.88 -20.56
N ARG A 3 4.82 -4.75 -21.09
CA ARG A 3 3.36 -4.66 -20.89
C ARG A 3 2.96 -4.54 -19.42
N ILE A 4 3.67 -5.27 -18.54
CA ILE A 4 3.44 -5.25 -17.10
C ILE A 4 3.76 -3.87 -16.50
N VAL A 5 4.84 -3.21 -16.93
CA VAL A 5 5.17 -1.86 -16.47
C VAL A 5 4.04 -0.88 -16.84
N ASP A 6 3.51 -0.98 -18.06
CA ASP A 6 2.43 -0.10 -18.52
C ASP A 6 1.12 -0.33 -17.72
N GLU A 7 0.80 -1.58 -17.40
CA GLU A 7 -0.36 -1.94 -16.57
C GLU A 7 -0.23 -1.37 -15.13
N VAL A 8 0.95 -1.50 -14.51
CA VAL A 8 1.22 -0.95 -13.17
C VAL A 8 1.12 0.57 -13.16
N LEU A 9 1.68 1.24 -14.18
CA LEU A 9 1.61 2.70 -14.30
C LEU A 9 0.17 3.19 -14.47
N LYS A 10 -0.64 2.48 -15.27
CA LYS A 10 -2.06 2.79 -15.43
C LYS A 10 -2.85 2.61 -14.13
N ALA A 11 -2.59 1.54 -13.38
CA ALA A 11 -3.23 1.32 -12.09
C ALA A 11 -2.86 2.42 -11.08
N ASN A 12 -1.58 2.81 -11.03
CA ASN A 12 -1.10 3.88 -10.16
C ASN A 12 -1.75 5.24 -10.47
N ALA A 13 -2.01 5.56 -11.74
CA ALA A 13 -2.68 6.81 -12.11
C ALA A 13 -4.07 6.93 -11.45
N ASN A 14 -4.84 5.84 -11.39
CA ASN A 14 -6.14 5.81 -10.72
C ASN A 14 -6.00 5.92 -9.19
N TYR A 15 -5.01 5.23 -8.61
CA TYR A 15 -4.72 5.33 -7.17
C TYR A 15 -4.34 6.75 -6.77
N ALA A 16 -3.42 7.38 -7.50
CA ALA A 16 -2.97 8.75 -7.25
C ALA A 16 -4.14 9.76 -7.34
N ALA A 17 -5.03 9.61 -8.33
CA ALA A 17 -6.21 10.46 -8.49
C ALA A 17 -7.20 10.39 -7.30
N SER A 18 -7.20 9.28 -6.55
CA SER A 18 -8.08 9.05 -5.40
C SER A 18 -7.35 9.08 -4.05
N PHE A 19 -6.06 9.44 -4.03
CA PHE A 19 -5.22 9.34 -2.84
C PHE A 19 -5.63 10.32 -1.72
N GLY A 20 -6.08 11.51 -2.09
CA GLY A 20 -6.69 12.49 -1.17
C GLY A 20 -5.81 12.82 0.05
N ASP A 21 -6.45 12.87 1.22
CA ASP A 21 -5.81 13.28 2.49
C ASP A 21 -4.76 12.30 3.00
N LYS A 22 -4.67 11.09 2.43
CA LYS A 22 -3.63 10.10 2.78
C LYS A 22 -2.21 10.65 2.55
N GLY A 23 -2.06 11.67 1.70
CA GLY A 23 -0.78 12.39 1.52
C GLY A 23 -0.31 13.20 2.73
N THR A 24 -1.17 13.40 3.72
CA THR A 24 -0.85 14.13 4.96
C THR A 24 -0.63 13.23 6.18
N LEU A 25 -0.61 11.90 5.97
CA LEU A 25 -0.38 10.95 7.06
C LEU A 25 1.01 11.16 7.70
N PRO A 26 1.10 11.05 9.04
CA PRO A 26 2.35 11.25 9.75
C PRO A 26 3.33 10.10 9.46
N LEU A 27 4.64 10.39 9.61
CA LEU A 27 5.70 9.40 9.38
C LEU A 27 5.63 8.18 10.33
N PRO A 28 5.41 8.34 11.65
CA PRO A 28 5.33 7.18 12.55
C PRO A 28 4.02 6.39 12.36
N PRO A 29 4.05 5.04 12.37
CA PRO A 29 2.83 4.24 12.26
C PRO A 29 1.85 4.46 13.40
N LYS A 30 0.57 4.63 13.07
CA LYS A 30 -0.51 4.92 14.02
C LYS A 30 -0.62 3.85 15.12
N ARG A 31 -0.43 2.57 14.78
CA ARG A 31 -0.61 1.44 15.71
C ARG A 31 0.71 0.93 16.31
N ARG A 32 1.85 1.53 15.97
CA ARG A 32 3.18 1.29 16.57
C ARG A 32 3.63 -0.18 16.56
N PHE A 33 3.45 -0.86 15.44
CA PHE A 33 3.99 -2.21 15.22
C PHE A 33 4.42 -2.39 13.76
N ALA A 34 5.13 -3.48 13.49
CA ALA A 34 5.57 -3.88 12.15
C ALA A 34 5.08 -5.29 11.81
N ILE A 35 4.76 -5.54 10.54
CA ILE A 35 4.48 -6.88 10.03
C ILE A 35 5.76 -7.48 9.42
N LEU A 36 6.14 -8.67 9.88
CA LEU A 36 7.15 -9.51 9.24
C LEU A 36 6.47 -10.77 8.70
N THR A 37 6.40 -10.90 7.37
CA THR A 37 5.66 -11.98 6.68
C THR A 37 6.39 -12.45 5.41
N CYS A 38 5.85 -13.47 4.73
CA CYS A 38 6.40 -14.03 3.50
C CYS A 38 6.09 -13.16 2.27
N MET A 39 6.92 -13.23 1.22
CA MET A 39 6.72 -12.57 -0.08
C MET A 39 5.77 -13.32 -1.03
N ASP A 40 5.00 -14.29 -0.52
CA ASP A 40 4.07 -15.08 -1.33
C ASP A 40 3.02 -14.16 -1.99
N ALA A 41 2.88 -14.25 -3.31
CA ALA A 41 2.00 -13.37 -4.08
C ALA A 41 0.50 -13.49 -3.72
N ARG A 42 0.11 -14.50 -2.94
CA ARG A 42 -1.25 -14.68 -2.43
C ARG A 42 -1.51 -13.90 -1.13
N LEU A 43 -0.47 -13.29 -0.55
CA LEU A 43 -0.56 -12.52 0.68
C LEU A 43 -0.56 -11.02 0.37
N ASP A 44 -1.67 -10.36 0.70
CA ASP A 44 -1.76 -8.90 0.84
C ASP A 44 -1.75 -8.53 2.33
N PRO A 45 -0.59 -8.12 2.89
CA PRO A 45 -0.44 -7.87 4.32
C PRO A 45 -1.40 -6.84 4.91
N ALA A 46 -1.68 -5.77 4.16
CA ALA A 46 -2.58 -4.73 4.64
C ALA A 46 -4.03 -5.25 4.66
N GLN A 47 -4.45 -5.96 3.61
CA GLN A 47 -5.80 -6.47 3.49
C GLN A 47 -6.13 -7.55 4.53
N TYR A 48 -5.31 -8.61 4.66
CA TYR A 48 -5.65 -9.71 5.58
C TYR A 48 -5.50 -9.32 7.06
N ALA A 49 -4.65 -8.33 7.36
CA ALA A 49 -4.45 -7.84 8.73
C ALA A 49 -5.39 -6.69 9.11
N GLY A 50 -6.27 -6.24 8.20
CA GLY A 50 -7.23 -5.17 8.43
C GLY A 50 -6.55 -3.82 8.71
N LEU A 51 -5.56 -3.45 7.90
CA LEU A 51 -4.81 -2.21 8.02
C LEU A 51 -5.20 -1.19 6.95
N ALA A 52 -5.21 0.08 7.35
CA ALA A 52 -5.23 1.22 6.44
C ALA A 52 -3.82 1.80 6.24
N GLU A 53 -3.65 2.65 5.23
CA GLU A 53 -2.40 3.37 5.04
C GLU A 53 -1.99 4.14 6.31
N GLY A 54 -0.73 3.98 6.72
CA GLY A 54 -0.17 4.60 7.93
C GLY A 54 -0.38 3.81 9.23
N ASP A 55 -1.06 2.65 9.23
CA ASP A 55 -1.31 1.90 10.46
C ASP A 55 -0.08 1.18 11.03
N ALA A 56 0.70 0.52 10.17
CA ALA A 56 1.83 -0.33 10.55
C ALA A 56 3.01 -0.14 9.57
N HIS A 57 4.20 -0.59 9.99
CA HIS A 57 5.33 -0.82 9.10
C HIS A 57 5.19 -2.14 8.33
#